data_AF-A0A9X2CBG5-F1
#
_entry.id   AF-A0A9X2CBG5-F1
#
_cell.length_a   1.000
_cell.length_b   1.000
_cell.length_c   1.000
_cell.angle_alpha   90.00
_cell.angle_beta   90.00
_cell.angle_gamma   90.00
#
_symmetry.space_group_name_H-M   'P 1'
#
loop_
_entity.id
_entity.type
_entity.pdbx_description
1 polymer ?
#
loop_
_entity_poly.entity_id
_entity_poly.type
_entity_poly.pdbx_seq_one_letter_code
_entity_poly.pdbx_strand_id
1 'polypeptide(L)'
;MSSIIPKLHRAELLPYYFRAGLWAYHNIQLRRKHMRTVHLSSGFGSILANVMALFSVLFIAFPTQAEAPIRSSNDIHVTAEMFSCIYDLPKVRNTFLFHSDPKKLKEAIRIFTKRVSDTEYPVGTVMQLVPFEPMVKHSREYYPDSNGWEFLALDVTAKSTTITSRGDHAVNFEGRECLSCHAAGMKYDFVCEKDHGCAPLSIGDEEIAAFQAADPRCTSGQIKDKTRKNS
;
A
#
# COMPACT_ATOMS: atom_id res chain seq x y z
N MET A 1 31.82 -60.37 22.45
CA MET A 1 32.85 -59.92 21.49
C MET A 1 32.47 -58.51 21.03
N SER A 2 33.38 -57.57 21.29
CA SER A 2 33.55 -56.16 20.85
C SER A 2 32.40 -55.49 20.07
N SER A 3 31.74 -54.41 20.52
CA SER A 3 32.23 -53.06 20.86
C SER A 3 33.08 -52.42 19.76
N ILE A 4 32.58 -51.34 19.14
CA ILE A 4 33.30 -50.08 18.88
C ILE A 4 32.27 -49.00 18.48
N ILE A 5 32.21 -47.98 19.34
CA ILE A 5 31.61 -46.66 19.14
C ILE A 5 32.72 -45.74 18.59
N PRO A 6 32.45 -44.85 17.63
CA PRO A 6 33.24 -43.63 17.50
C PRO A 6 32.51 -42.43 18.12
N LYS A 7 33.32 -41.64 18.83
CA LYS A 7 33.00 -40.51 19.69
C LYS A 7 32.54 -39.27 18.93
N LEU A 8 31.70 -38.50 19.64
CA LEU A 8 31.41 -37.07 19.49
C LEU A 8 32.64 -36.22 19.12
N HIS A 9 32.45 -35.29 18.18
CA HIS A 9 33.06 -33.97 18.28
C HIS A 9 31.99 -32.87 18.19
N ARG A 10 31.99 -32.08 19.26
CA ARG A 10 31.19 -30.90 19.55
C ARG A 10 31.98 -29.72 19.01
N ALA A 11 31.45 -29.01 18.02
CA ALA A 11 31.99 -27.73 17.57
C ALA A 11 30.82 -26.76 17.33
N GLU A 12 30.59 -25.98 18.38
CA GLU A 12 30.27 -24.54 18.36
C GLU A 12 29.13 -24.03 17.47
N LEU A 13 28.02 -23.78 18.16
CA LEU A 13 27.03 -22.76 17.88
C LEU A 13 27.69 -21.37 17.85
N LEU A 14 27.65 -20.68 16.71
CA LEU A 14 27.74 -19.23 16.67
C LEU A 14 26.60 -18.65 15.80
N PRO A 15 25.90 -17.62 16.29
CA PRO A 15 24.71 -17.09 15.66
C PRO A 15 25.02 -16.26 14.41
N TYR A 16 24.20 -16.44 13.38
CA TYR A 16 24.19 -15.72 12.11
C TYR A 16 23.84 -14.22 12.21
N TYR A 17 23.93 -13.63 13.40
CA TYR A 17 23.69 -12.22 13.67
C TYR A 17 24.99 -11.41 13.69
N PHE A 18 25.79 -11.42 12.62
CA PHE A 18 26.87 -10.43 12.46
C PHE A 18 27.33 -10.37 10.99
N ARG A 19 26.43 -10.02 10.06
CA ARG A 19 26.84 -9.77 8.67
C ARG A 19 26.04 -8.72 7.90
N ALA A 20 25.35 -7.82 8.62
CA ALA A 20 24.56 -6.73 8.02
C ALA A 20 25.05 -5.31 8.39
N GLY A 21 26.15 -5.16 9.13
CA GLY A 21 26.63 -3.87 9.62
C GLY A 21 27.78 -3.20 8.85
N LEU A 22 28.32 -3.84 7.79
CA LEU A 22 29.59 -3.41 7.18
C LEU A 22 29.55 -3.14 5.67
N TRP A 23 28.37 -2.87 5.10
CA TRP A 23 28.22 -2.43 3.70
C TRP A 23 27.73 -0.97 3.56
N ALA A 24 27.49 -0.27 4.67
CA ALA A 24 26.96 1.10 4.68
C ALA A 24 28.02 2.22 4.75
N TYR A 25 29.32 1.92 4.67
CA TYR A 25 30.38 2.95 4.88
C TYR A 25 31.42 3.10 3.77
N HIS A 26 31.30 2.39 2.63
CA HIS A 26 32.36 2.36 1.60
C HIS A 26 31.95 2.85 0.20
N ASN A 27 30.90 3.67 0.07
CA ASN A 27 30.49 4.25 -1.22
C ASN A 27 30.24 5.77 -1.23
N ILE A 28 30.86 6.51 -0.30
CA ILE A 28 30.86 7.99 -0.29
C ILE A 28 32.31 8.49 -0.40
N GLN A 29 33.15 7.95 -1.30
CA GLN A 29 34.48 8.56 -1.59
C GLN A 29 35.06 8.25 -2.99
N LEU A 30 34.24 8.06 -4.04
CA LEU A 30 34.79 7.82 -5.40
C LEU A 30 33.99 8.49 -6.54
N ARG A 31 33.60 9.76 -6.39
CA ARG A 31 33.23 10.64 -7.53
C ARG A 31 33.80 12.06 -7.40
N ARG A 32 35.09 12.15 -7.05
CA ARG A 32 35.91 13.34 -7.27
C ARG A 32 37.10 12.93 -8.13
N LYS A 33 36.99 13.13 -9.44
CA LYS A 33 38.10 13.44 -10.37
C LYS A 33 37.55 13.40 -11.80
N HIS A 34 37.94 14.41 -12.57
CA HIS A 34 37.60 14.68 -13.98
C HIS A 34 36.46 15.68 -14.22
N MET A 35 36.62 16.89 -13.70
CA MET A 35 36.17 18.08 -14.42
C MET A 35 37.42 18.75 -14.99
N ARG A 36 37.59 18.66 -16.31
CA ARG A 36 38.67 19.31 -17.05
C ARG A 36 38.45 20.81 -17.02
N THR A 37 39.43 21.52 -16.48
CA THR A 37 39.55 22.98 -16.54
C THR A 37 39.82 23.39 -17.98
N VAL A 38 38.89 24.11 -18.59
CA VAL A 38 39.12 24.79 -19.87
C VAL A 38 39.63 26.19 -19.52
N HIS A 39 40.92 26.42 -19.71
CA HIS A 39 41.52 27.75 -19.63
C HIS A 39 41.11 28.53 -20.88
N LEU A 40 40.30 29.58 -20.72
CA LEU A 40 40.13 30.61 -21.73
C LEU A 40 40.89 31.86 -21.29
N SER A 41 42.01 32.09 -21.95
CA SER A 41 42.89 33.24 -21.80
C SER A 41 42.38 34.46 -22.57
N SER A 42 42.74 35.64 -22.05
CA SER A 42 42.72 36.98 -22.68
C SER A 42 41.34 37.52 -23.04
N GLY A 43 40.91 38.71 -22.65
CA GLY A 43 41.58 39.98 -22.33
C GLY A 43 40.61 41.09 -22.78
N PHE A 44 40.87 42.35 -22.38
CA PHE A 44 39.96 43.51 -22.41
C PHE A 44 38.96 43.50 -21.25
N GLY A 45 38.83 44.52 -20.42
CA GLY A 45 39.45 45.84 -20.35
C GLY A 45 38.73 46.57 -19.23
N SER A 46 39.47 47.39 -18.50
CA SER A 46 39.14 48.10 -17.28
C SER A 46 37.80 48.87 -17.26
N ILE A 47 37.38 49.25 -16.04
CA ILE A 47 36.72 50.52 -15.63
C ILE A 47 35.39 50.32 -14.87
N LEU A 48 35.46 50.26 -13.53
CA LEU A 48 34.87 51.22 -12.56
C LEU A 48 34.61 50.55 -11.20
N ALA A 49 35.50 50.89 -10.27
CA ALA A 49 35.30 50.69 -8.84
C ALA A 49 34.44 51.83 -8.25
N ASN A 50 33.72 51.48 -7.19
CA ASN A 50 33.10 52.34 -6.16
C ASN A 50 31.79 53.04 -6.51
N VAL A 51 30.68 52.58 -5.92
CA VAL A 51 29.98 53.31 -4.83
C VAL A 51 29.37 52.26 -3.88
N MET A 52 29.93 52.16 -2.68
CA MET A 52 29.31 51.49 -1.53
C MET A 52 28.41 52.49 -0.79
N ALA A 53 27.35 51.93 -0.20
CA ALA A 53 26.58 52.44 0.94
C ALA A 53 25.25 53.17 0.65
N LEU A 54 24.26 52.77 1.48
CA LEU A 54 22.96 53.38 1.77
C LEU A 54 21.75 52.89 0.97
N PHE A 55 21.33 51.63 1.21
CA PHE A 55 19.90 51.32 1.40
C PHE A 55 19.77 50.23 2.47
N SER A 56 19.87 50.68 3.73
CA SER A 56 19.61 49.89 4.91
C SER A 56 18.09 49.76 5.12
N VAL A 57 17.66 48.52 5.38
CA VAL A 57 16.47 48.10 6.14
C VAL A 57 15.09 48.49 5.61
N LEU A 58 14.52 47.63 4.75
CA LEU A 58 13.12 47.20 4.92
C LEU A 58 12.83 45.87 4.19
N PHE A 59 13.55 44.80 4.55
CA PHE A 59 13.04 43.46 4.32
C PHE A 59 11.97 43.20 5.37
N ILE A 60 10.72 43.52 5.05
CA ILE A 60 9.58 43.02 5.80
C ILE A 60 9.66 41.50 5.68
N ALA A 61 10.06 40.84 6.77
CA ALA A 61 9.97 39.40 6.88
C ALA A 61 8.49 39.05 6.80
N PHE A 62 8.01 38.73 5.61
CA PHE A 62 6.71 38.08 5.46
C PHE A 62 6.82 36.75 6.20
N PRO A 63 6.00 36.52 7.25
CA PRO A 63 5.99 35.23 7.89
C PRO A 63 5.59 34.23 6.82
N THR A 64 6.51 33.33 6.46
CA THR A 64 6.20 32.17 5.63
C THR A 64 5.21 31.34 6.41
N GLN A 65 3.93 31.55 6.15
CA GLN A 65 2.88 30.75 6.72
C GLN A 65 3.08 29.35 6.13
N ALA A 66 3.53 28.42 6.96
CA ALA A 66 3.51 27.02 6.59
C ALA A 66 2.03 26.66 6.39
N GLU A 67 1.56 26.64 5.15
CA GLU A 67 0.27 26.02 4.84
C GLU A 67 0.34 24.58 5.34
N ALA A 68 -0.39 24.29 6.42
CA ALA A 68 -0.72 22.92 6.74
C ALA A 68 -1.38 22.31 5.50
N PRO A 69 -1.01 21.08 5.09
CA PRO A 69 -1.63 20.44 3.95
C PRO A 69 -3.14 20.43 4.17
N ILE A 70 -3.90 21.04 3.24
CA ILE A 70 -5.35 21.03 3.28
C ILE A 70 -5.76 19.56 3.12
N ARG A 71 -6.14 18.92 4.23
CA ARG A 71 -6.78 17.62 4.19
C ARG A 71 -8.08 17.80 3.44
N SER A 72 -8.13 17.28 2.21
CA SER A 72 -9.31 17.32 1.33
C SER A 72 -10.55 16.93 2.13
N SER A 73 -11.60 17.76 2.08
CA SER A 73 -12.87 17.52 2.78
C SER A 73 -13.65 16.29 2.26
N ASN A 74 -13.08 15.58 1.28
CA ASN A 74 -13.61 14.35 0.68
C ASN A 74 -12.87 13.09 1.16
N ASP A 75 -11.94 13.21 2.12
CA ASP A 75 -11.22 12.07 2.67
C ASP A 75 -12.13 11.22 3.58
N ILE A 76 -11.96 9.90 3.51
CA ILE A 76 -12.86 8.95 4.15
C ILE A 76 -12.26 8.50 5.47
N HIS A 77 -13.02 8.67 6.55
CA HIS A 77 -12.58 8.23 7.86
C HIS A 77 -12.86 6.72 8.03
N VAL A 78 -11.86 5.90 7.73
CA VAL A 78 -11.96 4.44 7.82
C VAL A 78 -11.79 3.97 9.26
N THR A 79 -12.81 3.26 9.77
CA THR A 79 -12.83 2.66 11.10
C THR A 79 -13.22 1.18 11.05
N ALA A 80 -12.94 0.43 12.12
CA ALA A 80 -13.18 -1.01 12.17
C ALA A 80 -14.69 -1.37 12.05
N GLU A 81 -15.57 -0.47 12.49
CA GLU A 81 -17.03 -0.63 12.46
C GLU A 81 -17.59 -0.66 11.03
N MET A 82 -16.83 -0.20 10.04
CA MET A 82 -17.20 -0.31 8.63
C MET A 82 -17.17 -1.75 8.12
N PHE A 83 -16.47 -2.66 8.81
CA PHE A 83 -16.25 -4.04 8.39
C PHE A 83 -17.05 -5.01 9.25
N SER A 84 -18.35 -5.09 8.97
CA SER A 84 -19.27 -6.09 9.50
C SER A 84 -19.22 -7.38 8.67
N CYS A 85 -20.28 -8.20 8.73
CA CYS A 85 -20.41 -9.41 7.93
C CYS A 85 -20.23 -9.13 6.43
N ILE A 86 -19.27 -9.81 5.79
CA ILE A 86 -18.96 -9.62 4.36
C ILE A 86 -20.18 -9.92 3.44
N TYR A 87 -21.07 -10.81 3.86
CA TYR A 87 -22.28 -11.17 3.13
C TYR A 87 -23.38 -10.09 3.16
N ASP A 88 -23.22 -8.99 3.87
CA ASP A 88 -24.15 -7.86 3.73
C ASP A 88 -23.95 -7.11 2.41
N LEU A 89 -22.80 -7.30 1.76
CA LEU A 89 -22.40 -6.58 0.57
C LEU A 89 -22.82 -7.29 -0.73
N PRO A 90 -23.01 -6.55 -1.83
CA PRO A 90 -23.06 -7.12 -3.17
C PRO A 90 -21.77 -7.91 -3.49
N LYS A 91 -21.93 -9.13 -4.00
CA LYS A 91 -20.82 -9.97 -4.47
C LYS A 91 -20.82 -9.95 -6.00
N VAL A 92 -19.66 -9.70 -6.60
CA VAL A 92 -19.41 -9.85 -8.03
C VAL A 92 -18.28 -10.86 -8.19
N ARG A 93 -18.58 -12.01 -8.80
CA ARG A 93 -17.66 -13.16 -8.82
C ARG A 93 -17.22 -13.49 -7.40
N ASN A 94 -15.94 -13.43 -7.05
CA ASN A 94 -15.47 -13.70 -5.68
C ASN A 94 -15.29 -12.47 -4.79
N THR A 95 -15.48 -11.25 -5.31
CA THR A 95 -15.21 -10.03 -4.56
C THR A 95 -16.49 -9.35 -4.10
N PHE A 96 -16.52 -8.90 -2.86
CA PHE A 96 -17.57 -8.05 -2.33
C PHE A 96 -17.23 -6.57 -2.52
N LEU A 97 -18.20 -5.78 -2.94
CA LEU A 97 -18.02 -4.34 -3.20
C LEU A 97 -19.04 -3.52 -2.43
N PHE A 98 -18.59 -2.41 -1.86
CA PHE A 98 -19.44 -1.46 -1.17
C PHE A 98 -19.08 -0.02 -1.53
N HIS A 99 -20.09 0.84 -1.52
CA HIS A 99 -19.97 2.28 -1.52
C HIS A 99 -21.26 2.86 -0.93
N SER A 100 -21.16 3.89 -0.08
CA SER A 100 -22.31 4.53 0.57
C SER A 100 -23.28 5.19 -0.42
N ASP A 101 -22.76 5.86 -1.44
CA ASP A 101 -23.52 6.34 -2.62
C ASP A 101 -23.86 5.19 -3.60
N PRO A 102 -25.15 4.87 -3.83
CA PRO A 102 -25.57 3.81 -4.74
C PRO A 102 -25.18 4.01 -6.22
N LYS A 103 -25.03 5.26 -6.69
CA LYS A 103 -24.58 5.53 -8.06
C LYS A 103 -23.11 5.19 -8.22
N LYS A 104 -22.29 5.56 -7.24
CA LYS A 104 -20.87 5.19 -7.20
C LYS A 104 -20.67 3.69 -7.01
N LEU A 105 -21.52 3.03 -6.22
CA LEU A 105 -21.52 1.55 -6.11
C LEU A 105 -21.77 0.88 -7.47
N LYS A 106 -22.78 1.34 -8.22
CA LYS A 106 -23.06 0.83 -9.57
C LYS A 106 -21.87 1.03 -10.50
N GLU A 107 -21.20 2.17 -10.40
CA GLU A 107 -20.02 2.47 -11.19
C GLU A 107 -18.82 1.57 -10.82
N ALA A 108 -18.55 1.38 -9.54
CA ALA A 108 -17.51 0.45 -9.06
C ALA A 108 -17.78 -0.99 -9.55
N ILE A 109 -19.04 -1.46 -9.44
CA ILE A 109 -19.45 -2.76 -9.96
C ILE A 109 -19.25 -2.83 -11.48
N ARG A 110 -19.56 -1.76 -12.23
CA ARG A 110 -19.35 -1.72 -13.69
C ARG A 110 -17.87 -1.82 -14.04
N ILE A 111 -17.00 -1.04 -13.39
CA ILE A 111 -15.55 -1.04 -13.62
C ILE A 111 -15.00 -2.44 -13.34
N PHE A 112 -15.31 -3.01 -12.17
CA PHE A 112 -14.86 -4.34 -11.76
C PHE A 112 -15.37 -5.46 -12.67
N THR A 113 -16.65 -5.40 -13.06
CA THR A 113 -17.26 -6.43 -13.92
C THR A 113 -16.66 -6.42 -15.32
N LYS A 114 -16.45 -5.22 -15.88
CA LYS A 114 -15.99 -5.04 -17.26
C LYS A 114 -14.47 -4.95 -17.40
N ARG A 115 -13.71 -4.99 -16.29
CA ARG A 115 -12.25 -4.94 -16.31
C ARG A 115 -11.74 -3.71 -17.07
N VAL A 116 -12.37 -2.57 -16.80
CA VAL A 116 -12.09 -1.32 -17.53
C VAL A 116 -10.70 -0.85 -17.15
N SER A 117 -9.79 -0.79 -18.12
CA SER A 117 -8.43 -0.30 -17.88
C SER A 117 -8.42 1.22 -17.71
N ASP A 118 -7.36 1.70 -17.05
CA ASP A 118 -7.01 3.11 -16.95
C ASP A 118 -8.16 3.97 -16.38
N THR A 119 -8.98 3.35 -15.53
CA THR A 119 -10.16 3.95 -14.90
C THR A 119 -10.06 3.77 -13.39
N GLU A 120 -10.09 4.88 -12.65
CA GLU A 120 -10.06 4.85 -11.19
C GLU A 120 -11.42 4.48 -10.60
N TYR A 121 -11.40 3.74 -9.50
CA TYR A 121 -12.62 3.50 -8.72
C TYR A 121 -13.05 4.78 -8.02
N PRO A 122 -14.38 5.00 -7.83
CA PRO A 122 -14.86 6.13 -7.05
C PRO A 122 -14.29 6.14 -5.63
N VAL A 123 -13.82 7.30 -5.16
CA VAL A 123 -13.45 7.52 -3.75
C VAL A 123 -14.60 7.09 -2.84
N GLY A 124 -14.32 6.16 -1.93
CA GLY A 124 -15.27 5.46 -1.05
C GLY A 124 -15.63 4.05 -1.45
N THR A 125 -15.05 3.56 -2.53
CA THR A 125 -15.16 2.15 -2.88
C THR A 125 -14.44 1.30 -1.84
N VAL A 126 -15.13 0.32 -1.29
CA VAL A 126 -14.56 -0.73 -0.44
C VAL A 126 -14.62 -2.05 -1.20
N MET A 127 -13.55 -2.82 -1.18
CA MET A 127 -13.50 -4.16 -1.76
C MET A 127 -12.97 -5.18 -0.75
N GLN A 128 -13.58 -6.37 -0.74
CA GLN A 128 -13.13 -7.49 0.08
C GLN A 128 -13.21 -8.79 -0.71
N LEU A 129 -12.06 -9.44 -0.89
CA LEU A 129 -11.99 -10.82 -1.39
C LEU A 129 -12.14 -11.81 -0.23
N VAL A 130 -11.46 -11.56 0.89
CA VAL A 130 -11.54 -12.34 2.12
C VAL A 130 -11.99 -11.44 3.30
N PRO A 131 -12.59 -12.00 4.37
CA PRO A 131 -13.18 -11.21 5.45
C PRO A 131 -12.22 -10.26 6.17
N PHE A 132 -10.93 -10.59 6.17
CA PHE A 132 -9.90 -9.95 6.98
C PHE A 132 -8.92 -9.06 6.18
N GLU A 133 -9.11 -8.89 4.86
CA GLU A 133 -8.26 -8.02 4.03
C GLU A 133 -9.07 -7.09 3.12
N PRO A 134 -9.73 -6.05 3.67
CA PRO A 134 -10.34 -5.01 2.87
C PRO A 134 -9.32 -4.06 2.24
N MET A 135 -9.73 -3.46 1.13
CA MET A 135 -9.12 -2.26 0.59
C MET A 135 -10.15 -1.14 0.42
N VAL A 136 -9.77 0.10 0.72
CA VAL A 136 -10.64 1.28 0.67
C VAL A 136 -10.03 2.36 -0.23
N LYS A 137 -10.82 2.91 -1.15
CA LYS A 137 -10.38 3.96 -2.07
C LYS A 137 -10.52 5.35 -1.44
N HIS A 138 -9.39 6.00 -1.20
CA HIS A 138 -9.25 7.43 -0.87
C HIS A 138 -8.95 8.25 -2.13
N SER A 139 -8.72 9.55 -1.95
CA SER A 139 -8.10 10.35 -3.00
C SER A 139 -6.66 9.88 -3.24
N ARG A 140 -6.17 10.06 -4.46
CA ARG A 140 -4.83 9.63 -4.89
C ARG A 140 -3.72 10.15 -3.99
N GLU A 141 -3.87 11.38 -3.49
CA GLU A 141 -2.87 12.07 -2.70
C GLU A 141 -2.71 11.47 -1.29
N TYR A 142 -3.72 10.75 -0.80
CA TYR A 142 -3.72 10.21 0.56
C TYR A 142 -2.86 8.93 0.67
N TYR A 143 -2.82 8.11 -0.38
CA TYR A 143 -1.95 6.93 -0.52
C TYR A 143 -1.30 6.92 -1.93
N PRO A 144 -0.24 7.72 -2.15
CA PRO A 144 0.26 7.99 -3.49
C PRO A 144 0.80 6.75 -4.22
N ASP A 145 1.37 5.78 -3.48
CA ASP A 145 2.02 4.60 -4.07
C ASP A 145 1.01 3.55 -4.57
N SER A 146 -0.23 3.64 -4.10
CA SER A 146 -1.34 2.74 -4.45
C SER A 146 -2.48 3.45 -5.19
N ASN A 147 -2.24 4.66 -5.70
CA ASN A 147 -3.26 5.51 -6.30
C ASN A 147 -4.48 5.76 -5.39
N GLY A 148 -4.26 5.94 -4.09
CA GLY A 148 -5.30 6.21 -3.11
C GLY A 148 -5.91 4.95 -2.47
N TRP A 149 -5.43 3.74 -2.77
CA TRP A 149 -5.91 2.54 -2.08
C TRP A 149 -5.26 2.37 -0.70
N GLU A 150 -6.08 2.43 0.34
CA GLU A 150 -5.72 1.91 1.65
C GLU A 150 -5.88 0.41 1.66
N PHE A 151 -4.83 -0.34 1.96
CA PHE A 151 -4.94 -1.77 2.29
C PHE A 151 -5.08 -1.91 3.80
N LEU A 152 -5.85 -2.92 4.24
CA LEU A 152 -6.09 -3.20 5.65
C LEU A 152 -5.89 -4.69 5.90
N ALA A 153 -5.24 -5.00 7.01
CA ALA A 153 -5.33 -6.32 7.63
C ALA A 153 -6.18 -6.21 8.89
N LEU A 154 -7.10 -7.16 9.06
CA LEU A 154 -8.02 -7.20 10.18
C LEU A 154 -7.82 -8.46 11.02
N ASP A 155 -7.99 -8.31 12.33
CA ASP A 155 -8.39 -9.41 13.20
C ASP A 155 -9.91 -9.36 13.38
N VAL A 156 -10.58 -10.48 13.14
CA VAL A 156 -12.05 -10.57 13.12
C VAL A 156 -12.54 -11.66 14.07
N THR A 157 -13.44 -11.27 14.96
CA THR A 157 -14.17 -12.19 15.84
C THR A 157 -15.67 -11.98 15.64
N ALA A 158 -16.48 -12.85 16.25
CA ALA A 158 -17.94 -12.66 16.22
C ALA A 158 -18.40 -11.36 16.91
N LYS A 159 -17.56 -10.73 17.74
CA LYS A 159 -17.93 -9.55 18.54
C LYS A 159 -17.14 -8.29 18.17
N SER A 160 -16.02 -8.42 17.48
CA SER A 160 -15.09 -7.32 17.24
C SER A 160 -14.39 -7.45 15.91
N THR A 161 -14.09 -6.29 15.32
CA THR A 161 -13.11 -6.14 14.25
C THR A 161 -12.02 -5.23 14.76
N THR A 162 -10.75 -5.57 14.52
CA THR A 162 -9.60 -4.72 14.84
C THR A 162 -8.74 -4.56 13.60
N ILE A 163 -8.32 -3.34 13.29
CA ILE A 163 -7.34 -3.08 12.22
C ILE A 163 -5.95 -3.37 12.79
N THR A 164 -5.25 -4.37 12.26
CA THR A 164 -3.91 -4.78 12.71
C THR A 164 -2.80 -4.20 11.84
N SER A 165 -3.11 -3.86 10.58
CA SER A 165 -2.21 -3.15 9.67
C SER A 165 -3.02 -2.26 8.73
N ARG A 166 -2.48 -1.09 8.33
CA ARG A 166 -3.15 -0.15 7.42
C ARG A 166 -2.19 0.68 6.57
N GLY A 167 -2.65 1.10 5.40
CA GLY A 167 -1.95 2.00 4.49
C GLY A 167 -1.64 1.38 3.13
N ASP A 168 -0.91 2.10 2.28
CA ASP A 168 -0.35 1.57 1.03
C ASP A 168 0.74 0.51 1.27
N HIS A 169 1.41 0.53 2.43
CA HIS A 169 2.37 -0.50 2.85
C HIS A 169 1.83 -1.43 3.95
N ALA A 170 0.51 -1.62 4.03
CA ALA A 170 -0.05 -2.58 4.99
C ALA A 170 0.47 -4.00 4.73
N VAL A 171 0.66 -4.77 5.82
CA VAL A 171 1.15 -6.14 5.77
C VAL A 171 -0.01 -7.10 5.97
N ASN A 172 -0.11 -8.07 5.07
CA ASN A 172 -1.15 -9.09 4.99
C ASN A 172 -0.94 -10.20 6.05
N PHE A 173 -1.87 -11.16 6.14
CA PHE A 173 -1.77 -12.24 7.14
C PHE A 173 -0.56 -13.18 6.95
N GLU A 174 0.04 -13.20 5.76
CA GLU A 174 1.23 -13.99 5.41
C GLU A 174 2.54 -13.23 5.69
N GLY A 175 2.47 -12.00 6.21
CA GLY A 175 3.65 -11.18 6.48
C GLY A 175 4.24 -10.48 5.26
N ARG A 176 3.48 -10.33 4.16
CA ARG A 176 3.89 -9.61 2.95
C ARG A 176 3.14 -8.28 2.80
N GLU A 177 3.76 -7.27 2.21
CA GLU A 177 3.06 -6.02 1.89
C GLU A 177 1.98 -6.25 0.82
N CYS A 178 0.77 -5.77 1.06
CA CYS A 178 -0.36 -5.91 0.13
C CYS A 178 -0.03 -5.29 -1.24
N LEU A 179 0.56 -4.09 -1.26
CA LEU A 179 0.90 -3.40 -2.50
C LEU A 179 1.88 -4.18 -3.37
N SER A 180 2.78 -4.99 -2.80
CA SER A 180 3.72 -5.80 -3.59
C SER A 180 3.00 -6.80 -4.52
N CYS A 181 1.86 -7.33 -4.09
CA CYS A 181 1.01 -8.20 -4.92
C CYS A 181 0.12 -7.39 -5.87
N HIS A 182 -0.38 -6.24 -5.43
CA HIS A 182 -1.31 -5.40 -6.19
C HIS A 182 -0.65 -4.52 -7.25
N ALA A 183 0.65 -4.25 -7.16
CA ALA A 183 1.37 -3.32 -8.04
C ALA A 183 1.28 -3.70 -9.53
N ALA A 184 1.26 -5.00 -9.86
CA ALA A 184 1.07 -5.47 -11.23
C ALA A 184 -0.27 -5.00 -11.84
N GLY A 185 -1.27 -4.78 -10.99
CA GLY A 185 -2.61 -4.32 -11.35
C GLY A 185 -2.72 -2.83 -11.62
N MET A 186 -1.62 -2.06 -11.73
CA MET A 186 -1.68 -0.59 -11.89
C MET A 186 -2.59 -0.13 -13.03
N LYS A 187 -2.66 -0.89 -14.13
CA LYS A 187 -3.51 -0.61 -15.30
C LYS A 187 -5.00 -0.71 -14.98
N TYR A 188 -5.37 -1.41 -13.90
CA TYR A 188 -6.73 -1.62 -13.43
C TYR A 188 -6.92 -1.02 -12.04
N ASP A 189 -6.25 0.10 -11.79
CA ASP A 189 -6.29 0.84 -10.53
C ASP A 189 -5.94 -0.07 -9.33
N PHE A 190 -4.86 -0.83 -9.45
CA PHE A 190 -4.36 -1.75 -8.41
C PHE A 190 -5.35 -2.85 -7.98
N VAL A 191 -6.45 -3.06 -8.71
CA VAL A 191 -7.41 -4.14 -8.42
C VAL A 191 -7.07 -5.38 -9.24
N CYS A 192 -6.86 -6.49 -8.53
CA CYS A 192 -6.56 -7.80 -9.10
C CYS A 192 -7.82 -8.67 -9.16
N GLU A 193 -7.87 -9.59 -10.12
CA GLU A 193 -8.86 -10.66 -10.15
C GLU A 193 -8.22 -11.92 -10.76
N LYS A 194 -8.90 -13.06 -10.70
CA LYS A 194 -8.44 -14.31 -11.32
C LYS A 194 -8.15 -14.08 -12.80
N ASP A 195 -6.93 -14.44 -13.21
CA ASP A 195 -6.39 -14.25 -14.56
C ASP A 195 -6.44 -12.79 -15.07
N HIS A 196 -6.46 -11.81 -14.16
CA HIS A 196 -6.62 -10.40 -14.51
C HIS A 196 -5.84 -9.45 -13.59
N GLY A 197 -5.01 -8.61 -14.19
CA GLY A 197 -4.29 -7.53 -13.52
C GLY A 197 -3.04 -7.97 -12.76
N CYS A 198 -3.05 -9.14 -12.10
CA CYS A 198 -1.98 -9.54 -11.20
C CYS A 198 -1.61 -11.03 -11.34
N ALA A 199 -0.54 -11.44 -10.63
CA ALA A 199 -0.18 -12.84 -10.52
C ALA A 199 -1.28 -13.64 -9.79
N PRO A 200 -1.43 -14.96 -10.06
CA PRO A 200 -2.35 -15.81 -9.33
C PRO A 200 -2.10 -15.75 -7.82
N LEU A 201 -3.19 -15.80 -7.04
CA LEU A 201 -3.12 -15.90 -5.59
C LEU A 201 -2.56 -17.26 -5.15
N SER A 202 -2.01 -17.31 -3.94
CA SER A 202 -1.60 -18.56 -3.27
C SER A 202 -2.77 -19.48 -2.91
N ILE A 203 -3.99 -18.94 -2.92
CA ILE A 203 -5.25 -19.61 -2.56
C ILE A 203 -6.21 -19.69 -3.75
N GLY A 204 -6.98 -20.78 -3.83
CA GLY A 204 -7.95 -21.02 -4.90
C GLY A 204 -9.37 -20.54 -4.58
N ASP A 205 -10.28 -20.63 -5.55
CA ASP A 205 -11.68 -20.19 -5.39
C ASP A 205 -12.43 -20.92 -4.26
N GLU A 206 -12.15 -22.22 -4.06
CA GLU A 206 -12.75 -23.01 -2.97
C GLU A 206 -12.30 -22.51 -1.59
N GLU A 207 -11.01 -22.21 -1.45
CA GLU A 207 -10.44 -21.70 -0.21
C GLU A 207 -10.92 -20.27 0.08
N ILE A 208 -11.00 -19.41 -0.94
CA ILE A 208 -11.62 -18.09 -0.84
C ILE A 208 -13.07 -18.22 -0.37
N ALA A 209 -13.85 -19.13 -0.96
CA ALA A 209 -15.23 -19.36 -0.54
C ALA A 209 -15.32 -19.88 0.91
N ALA A 210 -14.38 -20.74 1.33
CA ALA A 210 -14.30 -21.23 2.70
C ALA A 210 -13.99 -20.09 3.68
N PHE A 211 -13.04 -19.20 3.38
CA PHE A 211 -12.78 -18.01 4.20
C PHE A 211 -14.00 -17.11 4.30
N GLN A 212 -14.69 -16.86 3.19
CA GLN A 212 -15.91 -16.04 3.18
C GLN A 212 -17.02 -16.67 4.03
N ALA A 213 -17.25 -17.97 3.90
CA ALA A 213 -18.23 -18.71 4.70
C ALA A 213 -17.88 -18.77 6.20
N ALA A 214 -16.59 -18.68 6.52
CA ALA A 214 -16.08 -18.70 7.89
C ALA A 214 -16.01 -17.31 8.55
N ASP A 215 -16.49 -16.23 7.92
CA ASP A 215 -16.54 -14.90 8.54
C ASP A 215 -17.34 -14.97 9.85
N PRO A 216 -16.68 -14.84 11.03
CA PRO A 216 -17.34 -15.06 12.32
C PRO A 216 -18.36 -13.98 12.66
N ARG A 217 -18.37 -12.87 11.92
CA ARG A 217 -19.34 -11.76 12.07
C ARG A 217 -20.66 -12.06 11.38
N CYS A 218 -20.71 -13.07 10.50
CA CYS A 218 -21.90 -13.42 9.73
C CYS A 218 -22.78 -14.45 10.46
N THR A 219 -24.09 -14.26 10.38
CA THR A 219 -25.06 -15.26 10.86
C THR A 219 -25.28 -16.38 9.84
N SER A 220 -25.70 -17.56 10.30
CA SER A 220 -26.02 -18.68 9.40
C SER A 220 -27.14 -18.36 8.40
N GLY A 221 -28.04 -17.42 8.72
CA GLY A 221 -29.09 -16.96 7.81
C GLY A 221 -28.52 -16.17 6.62
N GLN A 222 -27.64 -15.21 6.90
CA GLN A 222 -26.99 -14.39 5.88
C GLN A 222 -26.17 -15.23 4.89
N ILE A 223 -25.43 -16.23 5.41
CA ILE A 223 -24.63 -17.15 4.59
C ILE A 223 -25.53 -17.93 3.64
N LYS A 224 -26.61 -18.56 4.16
CA LYS A 224 -27.54 -19.38 3.35
C LYS A 224 -28.22 -18.56 2.24
N ASP A 225 -28.69 -17.36 2.57
CA ASP A 225 -29.39 -16.50 1.61
C ASP A 225 -28.49 -16.02 0.47
N LYS A 226 -27.22 -15.71 0.77
CA LYS A 226 -26.27 -15.30 -0.26
C LYS A 226 -25.76 -16.46 -1.10
N THR A 227 -25.48 -17.63 -0.52
CA THR A 227 -25.08 -18.80 -1.31
C THR A 227 -26.16 -19.21 -2.29
N ARG A 228 -27.45 -19.16 -1.89
CA ARG A 228 -28.58 -19.44 -2.78
C ARG A 228 -28.70 -18.45 -3.96
N LYS A 229 -28.40 -17.16 -3.74
CA LYS A 229 -28.48 -16.14 -4.81
C LYS A 229 -27.33 -16.20 -5.83
N ASN A 230 -26.27 -16.93 -5.51
CA ASN A 230 -25.06 -17.03 -6.33
C ASN A 230 -24.88 -18.41 -7.00
N SER A 231 -25.80 -19.36 -6.77
CA SER A 231 -25.91 -20.64 -7.51
C SER A 231 -26.94 -20.52 -8.63
#